data_AF-A0A1J3I7N3-F1
#
_entry.id   AF-A0A1J3I7N3-F1
#
_cell.length_a   1.000
_cell.length_b   1.000
_cell.length_c   1.000
_cell.angle_alpha   90.00
_cell.angle_beta   90.00
_cell.angle_gamma   90.00
#
_symmetry.space_group_name_H-M   'P 1'
#
loop_
_entity.id
_entity.type
_entity.pdbx_description
1 polymer ?
#
loop_
_entity_poly.entity_id
_entity_poly.type
_entity_poly.pdbx_seq_one_letter_code
_entity_poly.pdbx_strand_id
1 'polypeptide(L)' 'MEGGGGAHCNPRTVEEVFRDFKGRRAGIVRALTTDVEEFFQQCDPEKENLCLYGFPNEVWEVNLPAEEV' A
#
# COMPACT_ATOMS: atom_id res chain seq x y z
N MET A 1 5.03 20.31 -12.30
CA MET A 1 6.11 19.47 -11.73
C MET A 1 5.73 19.24 -10.29
N GLU A 2 4.83 18.29 -10.04
CA GLU A 2 4.25 18.03 -8.71
C GLU A 2 4.74 16.68 -8.22
N GLY A 3 5.75 16.71 -7.36
CA GLY A 3 6.18 15.55 -6.58
C GLY A 3 5.30 15.44 -5.35
N GLY A 4 4.25 14.63 -5.42
CA GLY A 4 3.43 14.23 -4.28
C GLY A 4 4.18 13.27 -3.37
N GLY A 5 5.20 13.75 -2.68
CA GLY A 5 5.84 13.04 -1.59
C GLY A 5 4.91 13.05 -0.38
N GLY A 6 4.01 12.07 -0.30
CA GLY A 6 3.28 11.77 0.93
C GLY A 6 4.31 11.72 2.06
N ALA A 7 4.12 12.53 3.10
CA ALA A 7 5.08 12.73 4.16
C ALA A 7 5.61 11.38 4.68
N HIS A 8 6.80 10.98 4.22
CA HIS A 8 7.58 9.90 4.77
C HIS A 8 8.04 10.40 6.15
N CYS A 9 7.14 10.37 7.13
CA CYS A 9 7.52 10.49 8.53
C CYS A 9 8.34 9.25 8.82
N ASN A 10 9.66 9.32 8.62
CA ASN A 10 10.56 8.25 9.03
C ASN A 10 10.30 7.99 10.52
N PRO A 11 9.70 6.84 10.88
CA PRO A 11 9.39 6.54 12.26
C PRO A 11 10.72 6.40 13.01
N ARG A 12 10.90 7.17 14.08
CA ARG A 12 12.16 7.22 14.85
C ARG A 12 12.06 6.46 16.16
N THR A 13 10.87 6.05 16.55
CA THR A 13 10.57 5.27 17.77
C THR A 13 9.88 3.95 17.45
N VAL A 14 9.96 2.98 18.36
CA VAL A 14 9.32 1.65 18.19
C VAL A 14 7.80 1.80 18.05
N GLU A 15 7.21 2.72 18.80
CA GLU A 15 5.78 3.00 18.80
C GLU A 15 5.33 3.53 17.44
N GLU A 16 6.11 4.42 16.82
CA GLU A 16 5.84 4.94 15.48
C GLU A 16 5.97 3.87 14.41
N VAL A 17 7.00 3.01 14.48
CA VAL A 17 7.18 1.87 13.56
C VAL A 17 6.00 0.92 13.69
N PHE A 18 5.58 0.59 14.91
CA PHE A 18 4.47 -0.32 15.13
C PHE A 18 3.13 0.27 14.68
N ARG A 19 2.93 1.58 14.84
CA ARG A 19 1.75 2.29 14.33
C ARG A 19 1.71 2.26 12.80
N ASP A 20 2.83 2.55 12.14
CA ASP A 20 2.96 2.46 10.68
C ASP A 20 2.65 1.04 10.18
N PHE A 21 3.27 0.02 10.78
CA PHE A 21 3.01 -1.38 10.47
C PHE A 21 1.53 -1.74 10.61
N LYS A 22 0.88 -1.34 11.72
CA LYS A 22 -0.56 -1.61 11.93
C LYS A 22 -1.41 -0.97 10.85
N GLY A 23 -1.11 0.27 10.46
CA GLY A 23 -1.82 0.98 9.41
C GLY A 23 -1.73 0.24 8.07
N ARG A 24 -0.51 -0.09 7.64
CA ARG A 24 -0.27 -0.82 6.39
C ARG A 24 -0.94 -2.20 6.39
N ARG A 25 -0.83 -2.93 7.50
CA ARG A 25 -1.48 -4.23 7.68
C ARG A 25 -3.00 -4.11 7.57
N ALA A 26 -3.61 -3.07 8.14
CA ALA A 26 -5.05 -2.86 8.05
C ALA A 26 -5.50 -2.65 6.59
N GLY A 27 -4.75 -1.86 5.81
CA GLY A 27 -4.99 -1.69 4.37
C GLY A 27 -4.93 -3.02 3.61
N ILE A 28 -3.87 -3.81 3.81
CA ILE A 28 -3.70 -5.12 3.15
C ILE A 28 -4.81 -6.10 3.55
N VAL A 29 -5.14 -6.17 4.84
CA VAL A 29 -6.23 -7.04 5.32
C VAL A 29 -7.55 -6.64 4.68
N ARG A 30 -7.84 -5.33 4.57
CA ARG A 30 -9.06 -4.85 3.91
C ARG A 30 -9.11 -5.27 2.43
N ALA A 31 -8.03 -5.07 1.69
CA ALA A 31 -7.92 -5.50 0.28
C ALA A 31 -8.23 -6.99 0.10
N LEU A 32 -7.71 -7.83 1.00
CA LEU A 32 -7.84 -9.29 0.93
C LEU A 32 -9.12 -9.83 1.59
N THR A 33 -9.97 -8.97 2.16
CA THR A 33 -11.21 -9.40 2.85
C THR A 33 -12.41 -8.57 2.40
N THR A 34 -12.57 -7.36 2.93
CA THR A 34 -13.72 -6.49 2.65
C THR A 34 -13.80 -6.07 1.20
N ASP A 35 -12.66 -5.71 0.60
CA ASP A 35 -12.59 -5.11 -0.75
C ASP A 35 -12.09 -6.13 -1.78
N VAL A 36 -12.26 -7.45 -1.51
CA VAL A 36 -11.67 -8.51 -2.32
C VAL A 36 -12.13 -8.50 -3.78
N GLU A 37 -13.37 -8.09 -4.04
CA GLU A 37 -13.90 -7.96 -5.41
C GLU A 37 -13.21 -6.82 -6.17
N GLU A 38 -13.02 -5.67 -5.52
CA GLU A 38 -12.32 -4.52 -6.10
C GLU A 38 -10.85 -4.85 -6.34
N PHE A 39 -10.19 -5.47 -5.36
CA PHE A 39 -8.82 -5.94 -5.47
C PHE A 39 -8.67 -6.91 -6.65
N PHE A 40 -9.55 -7.91 -6.77
CA PHE A 40 -9.52 -8.88 -7.85
C PHE A 40 -9.69 -8.24 -9.23
N GLN A 41 -10.58 -7.25 -9.37
CA GLN A 41 -10.78 -6.53 -10.63
C GLN A 41 -9.56 -5.69 -11.04
N GLN A 42 -8.79 -5.17 -10.08
CA GLN A 42 -7.57 -4.42 -10.36
C GLN A 42 -6.40 -5.34 -10.79
N CYS A 43 -6.40 -6.61 -10.36
CA CYS A 43 -5.41 -7.64 -10.72
C CYS A 43 -5.62 -8.23 -12.12
N ASP A 44 -5.55 -7.37 -13.14
CA ASP A 44 -5.69 -7.74 -14.54
C ASP A 44 -4.46 -8.57 -15.02
N PRO A 45 -4.64 -9.83 -15.47
CA PRO A 45 -3.56 -10.68 -15.94
C PRO A 45 -2.93 -10.23 -17.26
N GLU A 46 -3.55 -9.30 -17.99
CA GLU A 46 -2.97 -8.74 -19.23
C GLU A 46 -2.00 -7.58 -18.94
N LYS A 47 -1.94 -7.08 -17.70
CA LYS A 47 -0.99 -6.05 -17.27
C LYS A 47 0.35 -6.66 -16.87
N GLU A 48 1.39 -5.83 -16.82
CA GLU A 48 2.70 -6.21 -16.25
C GLU A 48 2.57 -6.58 -14.77
N ASN A 49 3.63 -7.13 -14.17
CA ASN A 49 3.61 -7.59 -12.78
C ASN A 49 3.12 -6.49 -11.84
N LEU A 50 1.96 -6.68 -11.20
CA LEU A 50 1.38 -5.74 -10.24
C LEU A 50 1.78 -6.10 -8.80
N CYS A 51 1.82 -5.10 -7.93
CA CYS A 51 2.06 -5.25 -6.50
C CYS A 51 0.92 -4.64 -5.70
N LEU A 52 0.59 -5.27 -4.56
CA LEU A 52 -0.34 -4.74 -3.57
C LEU A 52 0.45 -3.96 -2.51
N TYR A 53 0.15 -2.67 -2.38
CA TYR A 53 0.76 -1.78 -1.42
C TYR A 53 -0.22 -1.43 -0.30
N GLY A 54 0.25 -1.48 0.95
CA GLY A 54 -0.47 -0.98 2.12
C GLY A 54 0.15 0.31 2.62
N PHE A 55 -0.69 1.30 2.95
CA PHE A 55 -0.27 2.61 3.43
C PHE A 55 -0.58 2.83 4.92
N PRO A 56 0.16 3.73 5.60
CA PRO A 56 0.00 3.95 7.05
C PRO A 56 -1.36 4.54 7.44
N ASN A 57 -2.10 5.10 6.48
CA ASN A 57 -3.47 5.61 6.62
C ASN A 57 -4.54 4.52 6.43
N GLU A 58 -4.16 3.23 6.46
CA GLU A 58 -5.07 2.08 6.34
C GLU A 58 -5.71 1.93 4.96
N VAL A 59 -5.11 2.53 3.94
CA VAL A 59 -5.51 2.40 2.53
C VAL A 59 -4.60 1.39 1.82
N TRP A 60 -5.09 0.81 0.74
CA TRP A 60 -4.33 -0.08 -0.14
C TRP A 60 -4.36 0.42 -1.59
N GLU A 61 -3.38 0.02 -2.39
CA GLU A 61 -3.29 0.33 -3.82
C GLU A 61 -2.67 -0.85 -4.57
N VAL A 62 -3.17 -1.11 -5.79
CA VAL A 62 -2.52 -2.02 -6.74
C VAL A 62 -1.84 -1.18 -7.81
N ASN A 63 -0.51 -1.31 -7.91
CA ASN A 63 0.28 -0.52 -8.85
C ASN A 63 1.49 -1.34 -9.36
N LEU A 64 2.12 -0.84 -10.42
CA LEU A 64 3.39 -1.40 -10.90
C LEU A 64 4.46 -1.29 -9.81
N PRO A 65 5.41 -2.25 -9.74
CA PRO A 65 6.53 -2.15 -8.85
C PRO A 65 7.29 -0.84 -9.11
N ALA A 66 7.61 -0.11 -8.04
CA ALA A 66 8.52 1.01 -8.15
C ALA A 66 9.85 0.53 -8.76
N GLU A 67 10.39 1.27 -9.73
CA GLU A 67 11.72 0.98 -10.26
C GLU A 67 12.74 1.02 -9.11
N GLU A 68 13.57 -0.02 -9.02
CA GLU A 68 14.71 -0.02 -8.10
C GLU A 68 15.69 1.08 -8.53
N VAL A 69 15.98 2.03 -7.65
CA VAL A 69 16.97 3.12 -7.87
C VAL A 69 18.35 2.76 -7.31
#